data_AF-W2CT86-F1
#
_entry.id   AF-W2CT86-F1
#
_cell.length_a   1.000
_cell.length_b   1.000
_cell.length_c   1.000
_cell.angle_alpha   90.00
_cell.angle_beta   90.00
_cell.angle_gamma   90.00
#
_symmetry.space_group_name_H-M   'P 1'
#
loop_
_entity.id
_entity.type
_entity.pdbx_description
1 polymer ?
#
loop_
_entity_poly.entity_id
_entity_poly.type
_entity_poly.pdbx_seq_one_letter_code
_entity_poly.pdbx_strand_id
1 'polypeptide(L)'
;GNILSNVLFVHGINPYWINSLVPGGWSITDEVMFYCILPILFYQIKSIDHALSFFFVSLFLKGTLHFILSSIPMISDSILWNSFLFYYFPNQLPVFLCGVILFFLIFTPKEQLKISPIVLLIISIISIYSFAYYLSPQSLAWYLNPIIQ
;
A
#
# COMPACT_ATOMS: atom_id res chain seq x y z
N GLY A 1 -25.69 -3.20 -5.34
CA GLY A 1 -24.44 -2.52 -4.94
C GLY A 1 -23.25 -3.11 -5.66
N ASN A 2 -22.93 -4.37 -5.37
CA ASN A 2 -21.72 -5.05 -5.83
C ASN A 2 -21.46 -5.02 -7.36
N ILE A 3 -22.46 -5.34 -8.19
CA ILE A 3 -22.34 -5.30 -9.67
C ILE A 3 -21.97 -3.91 -10.17
N LEU A 4 -22.70 -2.89 -9.73
CA LEU A 4 -22.44 -1.50 -10.11
C LEU A 4 -21.03 -1.06 -9.66
N SER A 5 -20.61 -1.48 -8.46
CA SER A 5 -19.29 -1.19 -7.92
C SER A 5 -18.15 -1.76 -8.77
N ASN A 6 -18.31 -2.99 -9.28
CA ASN A 6 -17.34 -3.62 -10.19
C ASN A 6 -17.30 -2.93 -11.56
N VAL A 7 -18.46 -2.56 -12.12
CA VAL A 7 -18.52 -1.79 -13.38
C VAL A 7 -17.82 -0.44 -13.26
N LEU A 8 -17.93 0.20 -12.09
CA LEU A 8 -17.29 1.49 -11.80
C LEU A 8 -15.85 1.35 -11.25
N PHE A 9 -15.35 0.12 -11.06
CA PHE A 9 -14.05 -0.18 -10.45
C PHE A 9 -13.84 0.42 -9.05
N VAL A 10 -14.90 0.61 -8.28
CA VAL A 10 -14.87 1.11 -6.89
C VAL A 10 -15.09 0.00 -5.85
N HIS A 11 -15.07 -1.26 -6.26
CA HIS A 11 -15.29 -2.41 -5.37
C HIS A 11 -14.17 -2.62 -4.35
N GLY A 12 -13.01 -1.99 -4.54
CA GLY A 12 -11.89 -2.00 -3.59
C GLY A 12 -12.13 -1.24 -2.29
N ILE A 13 -13.22 -0.48 -2.16
CA ILE A 13 -13.53 0.30 -0.94
C ILE A 13 -14.38 -0.46 0.08
N ASN A 14 -14.85 -1.67 -0.25
CA ASN A 14 -15.77 -2.42 0.60
C ASN A 14 -15.36 -3.89 0.74
N PRO A 15 -15.24 -4.42 1.98
CA PRO A 15 -14.81 -5.79 2.23
C PRO A 15 -15.72 -6.84 1.58
N TYR A 16 -17.02 -6.58 1.44
CA TYR A 16 -17.97 -7.51 0.82
C TYR A 16 -17.95 -7.48 -0.71
N TRP A 17 -17.31 -6.49 -1.35
CA TRP A 17 -17.34 -6.32 -2.81
C TRP A 17 -16.01 -6.70 -3.47
N ILE A 18 -14.89 -6.52 -2.77
CA ILE A 18 -13.52 -6.52 -3.33
C ILE A 18 -13.14 -7.73 -4.20
N ASN A 19 -13.67 -8.93 -3.93
CA ASN A 19 -13.41 -10.15 -4.70
C ASN A 19 -14.68 -10.99 -4.97
N SER A 20 -15.82 -10.35 -4.94
CA SER A 20 -17.12 -11.04 -4.86
C SER A 20 -17.71 -11.44 -6.21
N LEU A 21 -17.30 -10.80 -7.32
CA LEU A 21 -17.75 -11.13 -8.68
C LEU A 21 -16.63 -11.71 -9.56
N VAL A 22 -15.43 -11.16 -9.43
CA VAL A 22 -14.25 -11.59 -10.18
C VAL A 22 -13.20 -12.08 -9.17
N PRO A 23 -12.77 -13.35 -9.24
CA PRO A 23 -11.63 -13.82 -8.48
C PRO A 23 -10.39 -12.97 -8.84
N GLY A 24 -9.74 -12.37 -7.84
CA GLY A 24 -8.63 -11.45 -8.06
C GLY A 24 -9.06 -10.03 -8.48
N GLY A 25 -10.36 -9.70 -8.41
CA GLY A 25 -10.88 -8.38 -8.77
C GLY A 25 -10.25 -7.21 -7.99
N TRP A 26 -9.67 -7.49 -6.81
CA TRP A 26 -8.92 -6.51 -6.02
C TRP A 26 -7.77 -5.84 -6.78
N SER A 27 -7.00 -6.58 -7.59
CA SER A 27 -5.85 -6.01 -8.29
C SER A 27 -6.28 -5.05 -9.39
N ILE A 28 -7.42 -5.32 -10.02
CA ILE A 28 -8.00 -4.48 -11.07
C ILE A 28 -8.44 -3.13 -10.50
N THR A 29 -9.16 -3.13 -9.36
CA THR A 29 -9.59 -1.87 -8.72
C THR A 29 -8.40 -1.07 -8.20
N ASP A 30 -7.36 -1.74 -7.66
CA ASP A 30 -6.15 -1.06 -7.21
C ASP A 30 -5.37 -0.42 -8.36
N GLU A 31 -5.28 -1.10 -9.51
CA GLU A 31 -4.66 -0.55 -10.72
C GLU A 31 -5.42 0.67 -11.23
N VAL A 32 -6.76 0.61 -11.26
CA VAL A 32 -7.59 1.78 -11.63
C VAL A 32 -7.41 2.92 -10.63
N MET A 33 -7.38 2.64 -9.32
CA MET A 33 -7.12 3.67 -8.30
C MET A 33 -5.73 4.30 -8.45
N PHE A 34 -4.70 3.50 -8.76
CA PHE A 34 -3.37 4.00 -9.06
C PHE A 34 -3.40 4.96 -10.26
N TYR A 35 -4.05 4.59 -11.37
CA TYR A 35 -4.16 5.44 -12.54
C TYR A 35 -4.95 6.73 -12.29
N CYS A 36 -5.96 6.70 -11.42
CA CYS A 36 -6.67 7.90 -10.99
C CYS A 36 -5.76 8.90 -10.27
N ILE A 37 -4.82 8.43 -9.43
CA ILE A 37 -3.87 9.30 -8.72
C ILE A 37 -2.58 9.58 -9.51
N LEU A 38 -2.34 8.84 -10.60
CA LEU A 38 -1.10 8.92 -11.37
C LEU A 38 -0.79 10.34 -11.89
N PRO A 39 -1.74 11.18 -12.36
CA PRO A 39 -1.44 12.56 -12.73
C PRO A 39 -0.88 13.39 -11.59
N ILE A 40 -1.37 13.16 -10.37
CA ILE A 40 -0.87 13.83 -9.15
C ILE A 40 0.54 13.34 -8.84
N LEU A 41 0.78 12.02 -8.93
CA LEU A 41 2.10 11.44 -8.73
C LEU A 41 3.11 11.97 -9.75
N PHE A 42 2.75 12.09 -11.03
CA PHE A 42 3.61 12.70 -12.04
C PHE A 42 3.89 14.18 -11.76
N TYR A 43 2.91 14.92 -11.24
CA TYR A 43 3.10 16.31 -10.86
C TYR A 43 4.05 16.46 -9.67
N GLN A 44 3.97 15.57 -8.68
CA GLN A 44 4.73 15.68 -7.43
C GLN A 44 6.12 15.01 -7.48
N ILE A 45 6.22 13.85 -8.14
CA ILE A 45 7.44 13.03 -8.15
C ILE A 45 8.31 13.43 -9.33
N LYS A 46 9.28 14.31 -9.08
CA LYS A 46 10.22 14.82 -10.11
C LYS A 46 11.63 14.25 -10.05
N SER A 47 11.94 13.44 -9.04
CA SER A 47 13.29 12.92 -8.81
C SER A 47 13.23 11.60 -8.02
N ILE A 48 14.37 10.90 -7.97
CA ILE A 48 14.52 9.70 -7.15
C ILE A 48 14.26 9.97 -5.65
N ASP A 49 14.65 11.15 -5.15
CA ASP A 49 14.39 11.57 -3.77
C ASP A 49 12.90 11.69 -3.46
N HIS A 50 12.12 12.26 -4.37
CA HIS A 50 10.67 12.30 -4.24
C HIS A 50 10.08 10.88 -4.28
N ALA A 51 10.54 10.04 -5.23
CA ALA A 51 10.01 8.68 -5.38
C ALA A 51 10.27 7.84 -4.12
N LEU A 52 11.48 7.89 -3.56
CA LEU A 52 11.83 7.25 -2.31
C LEU A 52 11.01 7.81 -1.15
N SER A 53 10.88 9.12 -1.03
CA SER A 53 10.08 9.74 0.02
C SER A 53 8.63 9.28 -0.01
N PHE A 54 7.98 9.29 -1.19
CA PHE A 54 6.62 8.80 -1.37
C PHE A 54 6.50 7.31 -1.04
N PHE A 55 7.46 6.49 -1.47
CA PHE A 55 7.49 5.06 -1.15
C PHE A 55 7.56 4.82 0.35
N PHE A 56 8.50 5.42 1.06
CA PHE A 56 8.61 5.23 2.51
C PHE A 56 7.42 5.81 3.28
N VAL A 57 6.91 6.98 2.88
CA VAL A 57 5.65 7.52 3.44
C VAL A 57 4.49 6.55 3.21
N SER A 58 4.39 5.90 2.05
CA SER A 58 3.36 4.89 1.79
C SER A 58 3.52 3.65 2.68
N LEU A 59 4.74 3.22 3.01
CA LEU A 59 4.99 2.14 3.96
C LEU A 59 4.53 2.51 5.38
N PHE A 60 4.85 3.73 5.81
CA PHE A 60 4.39 4.25 7.10
C PHE A 60 2.85 4.33 7.15
N LEU A 61 2.22 4.84 6.08
CA LEU A 61 0.77 4.93 5.96
C LEU A 61 0.13 3.55 6.00
N LYS A 62 0.64 2.59 5.23
CA LYS A 62 0.21 1.19 5.25
C LYS A 62 0.24 0.60 6.66
N GLY A 63 1.37 0.72 7.36
CA GLY A 63 1.53 0.17 8.72
C GLY A 63 0.58 0.83 9.72
N THR A 64 0.46 2.16 9.65
CA THR A 64 -0.40 2.93 10.55
C THR A 64 -1.88 2.62 10.31
N LEU A 65 -2.32 2.60 9.05
CA LEU A 65 -3.69 2.25 8.70
C LEU A 65 -4.03 0.82 9.10
N HIS A 66 -3.13 -0.13 8.84
CA HIS A 66 -3.35 -1.51 9.25
C HIS A 66 -3.47 -1.62 10.77
N PHE A 67 -2.58 -0.98 11.54
CA PHE A 67 -2.66 -0.96 13.00
C PHE A 67 -4.01 -0.42 13.50
N ILE A 68 -4.46 0.72 12.97
CA ILE A 68 -5.73 1.35 13.35
C ILE A 68 -6.91 0.47 12.98
N LEU A 69 -6.98 0.00 11.74
CA LEU A 69 -8.11 -0.74 11.20
C LEU A 69 -8.21 -2.17 11.76
N SER A 70 -7.09 -2.78 12.14
CA SER A 70 -7.08 -4.06 12.86
C SER A 70 -7.46 -3.91 14.34
N SER A 71 -7.21 -2.74 14.94
CA SER A 71 -7.62 -2.44 16.32
C SER A 71 -9.11 -2.08 16.44
N ILE A 72 -9.69 -1.51 15.38
CA ILE A 72 -11.09 -1.07 15.35
C ILE A 72 -11.75 -1.66 14.09
N PRO A 73 -12.09 -2.96 14.09
CA PRO A 73 -12.69 -3.60 12.93
C PRO A 73 -14.07 -3.03 12.64
N MET A 74 -14.33 -2.66 11.39
CA MET A 74 -15.61 -2.09 10.96
C MET A 74 -16.68 -3.14 10.69
N ILE A 75 -16.29 -4.42 10.62
CA ILE A 75 -17.19 -5.57 10.43
C ILE A 75 -16.86 -6.67 11.44
N SER A 76 -17.83 -7.50 11.77
CA SER A 76 -17.67 -8.60 12.74
C SER A 76 -16.89 -9.80 12.19
N ASP A 77 -16.91 -9.99 10.86
CA ASP A 77 -16.19 -11.09 10.21
C ASP A 77 -14.70 -10.76 10.13
N SER A 78 -13.92 -11.35 11.03
CA SER A 78 -12.47 -11.11 11.14
C SER A 78 -11.69 -11.66 9.95
N ILE A 79 -12.11 -12.76 9.33
CA ILE A 79 -11.42 -13.36 8.19
C ILE A 79 -11.61 -12.47 6.97
N LEU A 80 -12.85 -12.05 6.70
CA LEU A 80 -13.15 -11.14 5.61
C LEU A 80 -12.48 -9.78 5.79
N TRP A 81 -12.46 -9.25 7.02
CA TRP A 81 -11.82 -7.98 7.33
C TRP A 81 -10.31 -8.02 7.11
N ASN A 82 -9.63 -9.05 7.63
CA ASN A 82 -8.19 -9.21 7.44
C ASN A 82 -7.84 -9.41 5.96
N SER A 83 -8.65 -10.18 5.22
CA SER A 83 -8.50 -10.32 3.77
C SER A 83 -8.63 -8.97 3.06
N PHE A 84 -9.62 -8.16 3.43
CA PHE A 84 -9.78 -6.81 2.89
C PHE A 84 -8.57 -5.92 3.20
N LEU A 85 -8.07 -5.92 4.43
CA LEU A 85 -6.87 -5.15 4.81
C LEU A 85 -5.59 -5.66 4.12
N PHE A 86 -5.58 -6.89 3.62
CA PHE A 86 -4.52 -7.35 2.75
C PHE A 86 -4.70 -6.79 1.33
N TYR A 87 -5.91 -6.76 0.79
CA TYR A 87 -6.16 -6.40 -0.61
C TYR A 87 -6.32 -4.90 -0.90
N TYR A 88 -6.77 -4.09 0.05
CA TYR A 88 -7.13 -2.69 -0.21
C TYR A 88 -5.94 -1.81 -0.65
N PHE A 89 -6.24 -0.83 -1.51
CA PHE A 89 -5.27 0.02 -2.20
C PHE A 89 -4.13 0.59 -1.34
N PRO A 90 -4.35 1.18 -0.15
CA PRO A 90 -3.26 1.67 0.70
C PRO A 90 -2.20 0.61 1.06
N ASN A 91 -2.58 -0.68 1.19
CA ASN A 91 -1.62 -1.76 1.43
C ASN A 91 -0.76 -2.07 0.19
N GLN A 92 -1.31 -1.82 -1.00
CA GLN A 92 -0.70 -2.12 -2.29
C GLN A 92 0.07 -0.94 -2.88
N LEU A 93 -0.27 0.30 -2.51
CA LEU A 93 0.41 1.51 -2.99
C LEU A 93 1.96 1.45 -2.97
N PRO A 94 2.63 0.89 -1.94
CA PRO A 94 4.09 0.75 -1.96
C PRO A 94 4.62 -0.03 -3.16
N VAL A 95 3.90 -1.06 -3.65
CA VAL A 95 4.34 -1.87 -4.80
C VAL A 95 4.30 -1.08 -6.10
N PHE A 96 3.29 -0.22 -6.28
CA PHE A 96 3.22 0.69 -7.42
C PHE A 96 4.36 1.72 -7.39
N LEU A 97 4.68 2.23 -6.19
CA LEU A 97 5.78 3.17 -6.01
C LEU A 97 7.16 2.53 -6.22
N CYS A 98 7.33 1.21 -6.04
CA CYS A 98 8.52 0.51 -6.50
C CYS A 98 8.71 0.65 -8.02
N GLY A 99 7.62 0.60 -8.80
CA GLY A 99 7.66 0.85 -10.25
C GLY A 99 8.11 2.28 -10.58
N VAL A 100 7.65 3.27 -9.81
CA VAL A 100 8.09 4.68 -9.96
C VAL A 100 9.57 4.84 -9.61
N ILE A 101 10.05 4.19 -8.55
CA ILE A 101 11.48 4.16 -8.21
C ILE A 101 12.29 3.54 -9.36
N LEU A 102 11.84 2.40 -9.87
CA LEU A 102 12.50 1.69 -10.97
C LEU A 102 12.61 2.56 -12.22
N PHE A 103 11.58 3.35 -12.54
CA PHE A 103 11.63 4.34 -13.62
C PHE A 103 12.83 5.29 -13.46
N PHE A 104 13.02 5.90 -12.29
CA PHE A 104 14.15 6.80 -12.07
C PHE A 104 15.49 6.07 -12.13
N LEU A 105 15.58 4.85 -11.59
CA LEU A 105 16.82 4.06 -11.62
C LEU A 105 17.26 3.66 -13.05
N ILE A 106 16.30 3.44 -13.96
CA ILE A 106 16.59 3.05 -15.34
C ILE A 106 16.87 4.28 -16.22
N PHE A 107 16.06 5.33 -16.09
CA PHE A 107 16.04 6.44 -17.06
C PHE A 107 16.84 7.67 -16.60
N THR A 108 17.31 7.72 -15.36
CA THR A 108 18.12 8.83 -14.85
C THR A 108 19.60 8.47 -14.89
N PRO A 109 20.47 9.32 -15.48
CA PRO A 109 21.92 9.12 -15.42
C PRO A 109 22.42 8.98 -13.98
N LYS A 110 23.40 8.10 -13.76
CA LYS A 110 23.90 7.78 -12.40
C LYS A 110 24.44 9.01 -11.66
N GLU A 111 25.00 9.96 -12.39
CA GLU A 111 25.55 11.20 -11.85
C GLU A 111 24.45 12.13 -11.28
N GLN A 112 23.21 11.96 -11.75
CA GLN A 112 22.02 12.69 -11.30
C GLN A 112 21.23 11.91 -10.23
N LEU A 113 21.51 10.61 -10.05
CA LEU A 113 20.95 9.79 -8.97
C LEU A 113 21.63 10.12 -7.64
N LYS A 114 21.31 11.30 -7.09
CA LYS A 114 21.76 11.73 -5.77
C LYS A 114 20.61 11.60 -4.79
N ILE A 115 20.86 10.87 -3.70
CA ILE A 115 19.91 10.74 -2.60
C ILE A 115 20.28 11.75 -1.52
N SER A 116 19.37 12.64 -1.14
CA SER A 116 19.65 13.63 -0.12
C SER A 116 19.72 13.01 1.30
N PRO A 117 20.51 13.59 2.22
CA PRO A 117 20.61 13.10 3.60
C PRO A 117 19.25 13.08 4.34
N ILE A 118 18.34 13.99 4.00
CA ILE A 118 16.99 14.05 4.57
C ILE A 118 16.19 12.80 4.19
N VAL A 119 16.27 12.38 2.92
CA VAL A 119 15.61 11.15 2.46
C VAL A 119 16.21 9.94 3.16
N LEU A 120 17.53 9.86 3.32
CA LEU A 120 18.16 8.78 4.09
C LEU A 120 17.68 8.73 5.56
N LEU A 121 17.47 9.89 6.18
CA LEU A 121 16.90 9.97 7.53
C LEU A 121 15.45 9.46 7.56
N ILE A 122 14.61 9.87 6.60
CA ILE A 122 13.23 9.37 6.44
C ILE A 122 13.22 7.85 6.29
N ILE A 123 14.07 7.32 5.41
CA ILE A 123 14.25 5.88 5.19
C ILE A 123 14.59 5.17 6.50
N SER A 124 15.56 5.70 7.24
CA SER A 124 16.03 5.09 8.48
C SER A 124 14.92 5.04 9.54
N ILE A 125 14.23 6.17 9.76
CA ILE A 125 13.13 6.26 10.73
C ILE A 125 12.00 5.30 10.37
N ILE A 126 11.57 5.30 9.11
CA ILE A 126 10.44 4.47 8.66
C ILE A 126 10.81 2.98 8.64
N SER A 127 12.07 2.65 8.36
CA SER A 127 12.55 1.26 8.44
C SER A 127 12.54 0.77 9.89
N ILE A 128 12.98 1.61 10.84
CA ILE A 128 12.91 1.29 12.27
C ILE A 128 11.46 1.12 12.72
N TYR A 129 10.57 2.04 12.34
CA TYR A 129 9.14 1.92 12.61
C TYR A 129 8.57 0.62 12.04
N SER A 130 8.88 0.29 10.79
CA SER A 130 8.39 -0.91 10.13
C SER A 130 8.88 -2.16 10.84
N PHE A 131 10.16 -2.20 11.22
CA PHE A 131 10.73 -3.29 11.99
C PHE A 131 10.06 -3.44 13.36
N ALA A 132 9.86 -2.35 14.09
CA ALA A 132 9.15 -2.35 15.38
C ALA A 132 7.70 -2.82 15.22
N TYR A 133 7.02 -2.40 14.15
CA TYR A 133 5.68 -2.87 13.82
C TYR A 133 5.64 -4.38 13.59
N TYR A 134 6.59 -4.94 12.83
CA TYR A 134 6.66 -6.40 12.60
C TYR A 134 6.92 -7.21 13.88
N LEU A 135 7.62 -6.63 14.86
CA LEU A 135 7.82 -7.22 16.18
C LEU A 135 6.62 -7.08 17.13
N SER A 136 5.59 -6.34 16.75
CA SER A 136 4.41 -6.15 17.61
C SER A 136 3.65 -7.46 17.83
N PRO A 137 2.99 -7.66 18.99
CA PRO A 137 2.21 -8.86 19.24
C PRO A 137 1.08 -9.07 18.23
N GLN A 138 0.51 -7.98 17.71
CA GLN A 138 -0.58 -8.01 16.73
C GLN A 138 -0.11 -8.53 15.37
N SER A 139 1.05 -8.09 14.87
CA SER A 139 1.62 -8.61 13.64
C SER A 139 2.07 -10.06 13.80
N LEU A 140 2.72 -10.40 14.91
CA LEU A 140 3.13 -11.78 15.19
C LEU A 140 1.94 -12.74 15.26
N ALA A 141 0.83 -12.32 15.88
CA ALA A 141 -0.40 -13.09 15.90
C ALA A 141 -0.96 -13.36 14.50
N TRP A 142 -0.79 -12.44 13.54
CA TRP A 142 -1.17 -12.67 12.14
C TRP A 142 -0.29 -13.76 11.49
N TYR A 143 1.04 -13.67 11.63
CA TYR A 143 1.96 -14.63 11.00
C TYR A 143 1.91 -16.04 11.61
N LEU A 144 1.58 -16.12 12.91
CA LEU A 144 1.59 -17.38 13.68
C LEU A 144 0.21 -18.05 13.77
N ASN A 145 -0.86 -17.42 13.27
CA ASN A 145 -2.20 -18.00 13.32
C ASN A 145 -2.52 -18.77 12.02
N PRO A 146 -2.52 -20.12 12.05
CA PRO A 146 -2.77 -20.95 10.87
C PRO A 146 -4.21 -20.91 10.35
N ILE A 147 -5.13 -20.23 11.05
CA ILE A 147 -6.53 -20.06 10.62
C ILE A 147 -6.67 -18.87 9.64
N ILE A 148 -5.67 -17.98 9.58
CA ILE A 148 -5.67 -16.77 8.75
C ILE A 148 -4.83 -16.96 7.46
N GLN A 149 -4.06 -18.05 7.36
CA GLN A 149 -3.32 -18.48 6.15
C GLN A 149 -4.10 -19.51 5.36
#